data_AF-A0A3D3A5E7-F1
#
_entry.id   AF-A0A3D3A5E7-F1
#
_cell.length_a   1.000
_cell.length_b   1.000
_cell.length_c   1.000
_cell.angle_alpha   90.00
_cell.angle_beta   90.00
_cell.angle_gamma   90.00
#
_symmetry.space_group_name_H-M   'P 1'
#
loop_
_entity.id
_entity.type
_entity.pdbx_description
1 polymer ?
#
loop_
_entity_poly.entity_id
_entity_poly.type
_entity_poly.pdbx_seq_one_letter_code
_entity_poly.pdbx_strand_id
1 'polypeptide(L)'
;MLDNGFRSTAERIRRRVIRGRVSAALLLVGMAGCSPAPVGGEADPLPPRGVLEREEFVRVMTEVQLIEAVADKRIYRNDNERQRLAEAYNDVWARTGVSAATFDSSYTWWWGHPEAMKSVLRDVVDALKDMEVESNRGDAAGEEGNLKNRVAGDTPAPSTE
;
A
#
# COMPACT_ATOMS: atom_id res chain seq x y z
N MET A 1 -26.84 63.73 42.76
CA MET A 1 -28.10 64.04 43.48
C MET A 1 -29.23 63.50 42.60
N LEU A 2 -30.00 62.49 42.93
CA LEU A 2 -30.21 61.75 44.17
C LEU A 2 -30.62 60.32 43.79
N ASP A 3 -30.20 59.38 44.64
CA ASP A 3 -30.68 58.02 44.71
C ASP A 3 -32.21 57.89 44.87
N ASN A 4 -32.64 56.65 44.63
CA ASN A 4 -33.57 55.87 45.46
C ASN A 4 -35.02 55.67 45.01
N GLY A 5 -35.42 54.40 45.15
CA GLY A 5 -36.78 53.89 45.21
C GLY A 5 -36.98 52.82 44.15
N PHE A 6 -37.21 51.54 44.43
CA PHE A 6 -37.78 50.93 45.62
C PHE A 6 -37.52 49.41 45.54
N ARG A 7 -37.03 48.81 46.63
CA ARG A 7 -37.11 47.36 46.85
C ARG A 7 -38.58 46.99 47.09
N SER A 8 -39.05 45.84 46.62
CA SER A 8 -39.62 44.79 47.49
C SER A 8 -40.41 43.73 46.71
N THR A 9 -40.11 42.47 47.04
CA THR A 9 -41.00 41.28 47.11
C THR A 9 -41.74 40.87 45.83
N ALA A 10 -41.29 39.83 45.12
CA ALA A 10 -41.46 38.42 45.47
C ALA A 10 -42.91 38.05 45.83
N GLU A 11 -43.69 37.58 44.86
CA GLU A 11 -44.60 36.47 45.12
C GLU A 11 -44.86 35.60 43.89
N ARG A 12 -44.93 34.30 44.18
CA ARG A 12 -44.95 33.18 43.25
C ARG A 12 -46.37 32.98 42.72
N ILE A 13 -46.57 32.94 41.40
CA ILE A 13 -47.73 32.27 40.82
C ILE A 13 -47.29 31.24 39.78
N ARG A 14 -47.90 30.06 39.97
CA ARG A 14 -47.57 28.74 39.48
C ARG A 14 -47.77 28.57 37.97
N ARG A 15 -46.86 27.80 37.38
CA ARG A 15 -47.04 26.73 36.37
C ARG A 15 -48.05 27.02 35.23
N ARG A 16 -47.52 27.29 34.04
CA ARG A 16 -47.99 26.62 32.82
C ARG A 16 -46.81 25.97 32.12
N VAL A 17 -46.81 24.64 32.19
CA VAL A 17 -46.06 23.75 31.31
C VAL A 17 -46.51 24.03 29.89
N ILE A 18 -45.65 24.61 29.06
CA ILE A 18 -45.73 24.45 27.61
C ILE A 18 -44.31 24.08 27.14
N ARG A 19 -44.08 22.76 27.17
CA ARG A 19 -43.07 22.07 26.38
C ARG A 19 -43.20 22.54 24.93
N GLY A 20 -42.12 23.08 24.37
CA GLY A 20 -42.14 23.62 23.01
C GLY A 20 -40.77 23.60 22.35
N ARG A 21 -40.15 22.42 22.32
CA ARG A 21 -39.22 21.94 21.29
C ARG A 21 -38.17 22.97 20.81
N VAL A 22 -37.05 23.03 21.54
CA VAL A 22 -35.75 23.28 20.91
C VAL A 22 -35.53 22.12 19.93
N SER A 23 -35.87 22.32 18.66
CA SER A 23 -35.61 21.36 17.60
C SER A 23 -34.56 21.95 16.67
N ALA A 24 -33.33 21.55 16.98
CA ALA A 24 -32.23 21.28 16.06
C ALA A 24 -32.54 21.53 14.58
N ALA A 25 -32.08 22.66 14.06
CA ALA A 25 -31.99 22.91 12.63
C ALA A 25 -30.57 23.36 12.30
N LEU A 26 -29.58 22.47 12.51
CA LEU A 26 -28.21 22.69 12.08
C LEU A 26 -27.43 21.38 11.99
N LEU A 27 -27.69 20.54 10.98
CA LEU A 27 -26.79 19.45 10.53
C LEU A 27 -27.40 18.70 9.33
N LEU A 28 -27.46 19.33 8.16
CA LEU A 28 -27.75 18.66 6.89
C LEU A 28 -27.10 19.42 5.73
N VAL A 29 -25.79 19.67 5.85
CA VAL A 29 -24.96 20.13 4.72
C VAL A 29 -24.17 18.93 4.21
N GLY A 30 -24.70 18.35 3.12
CA GLY A 30 -23.97 17.68 2.04
C GLY A 30 -22.92 16.65 2.42
N MET A 31 -23.34 15.39 2.62
CA MET A 31 -22.51 14.26 2.21
C MET A 31 -22.43 14.22 0.68
N ALA A 32 -21.63 15.10 0.08
CA ALA A 32 -21.07 14.85 -1.23
C ALA A 32 -20.02 13.75 -1.04
N GLY A 33 -20.47 12.49 -1.00
CA GLY A 33 -19.57 11.36 -1.07
C GLY A 33 -18.83 11.43 -2.39
N CYS A 34 -17.51 11.51 -2.35
CA CYS A 34 -16.69 11.14 -3.49
C CYS A 34 -17.00 9.67 -3.80
N SER A 35 -17.91 9.40 -4.73
CA SER A 35 -17.87 8.11 -5.41
C SER A 35 -16.51 8.06 -6.08
N PRO A 36 -15.61 7.12 -5.73
CA PRO A 36 -14.41 6.95 -6.50
C PRO A 36 -14.87 6.69 -7.94
N ALA A 37 -14.39 7.50 -8.88
CA ALA A 37 -14.54 7.18 -10.28
C ALA A 37 -14.10 5.72 -10.47
N PRO A 38 -14.81 4.91 -11.27
CA PRO A 38 -14.41 3.53 -11.51
C PRO A 38 -12.93 3.50 -11.86
N VAL A 39 -12.15 2.84 -11.02
CA VAL A 39 -10.70 2.80 -11.12
C VAL A 39 -10.37 1.89 -12.30
N GLY A 40 -10.11 2.44 -13.48
CA GLY A 40 -9.75 1.67 -14.67
C GLY A 40 -10.55 2.01 -15.93
N GLY A 41 -10.78 3.28 -16.21
CA GLY A 41 -11.31 3.72 -17.50
C GLY A 41 -10.20 3.98 -18.53
N GLU A 42 -10.32 3.33 -19.69
CA GLU A 42 -9.85 3.61 -21.08
C GLU A 42 -8.72 4.63 -21.37
N ALA A 43 -7.83 4.93 -20.43
CA ALA A 43 -6.61 5.67 -20.73
C ALA A 43 -5.49 4.65 -20.92
N ASP A 44 -5.33 4.17 -22.15
CA ASP A 44 -4.13 3.46 -22.59
C ASP A 44 -3.32 4.40 -23.50
N PRO A 45 -2.60 5.38 -22.92
CA PRO A 45 -1.83 6.32 -23.70
C PRO A 45 -0.67 5.57 -24.38
N LEU A 46 -0.44 5.87 -25.66
CA LEU A 46 0.73 5.35 -26.36
C LEU A 46 1.98 6.12 -25.91
N PRO A 47 2.98 5.47 -25.31
CA PRO A 47 4.19 6.14 -24.88
C PRO A 47 5.04 6.65 -26.07
N PRO A 48 5.79 7.75 -25.89
CA PRO A 48 6.73 8.22 -26.88
C PRO A 48 7.94 7.27 -26.98
N ARG A 49 8.71 7.39 -28.07
CA ARG A 49 9.97 6.63 -28.22
C ARG A 49 10.90 6.86 -27.04
N GLY A 50 11.50 5.77 -26.53
CA GLY A 50 12.39 5.81 -25.38
C GLY A 50 11.66 5.76 -24.02
N VAL A 51 10.34 5.59 -24.04
CA VAL A 51 9.53 5.18 -22.89
C VAL A 51 9.05 3.75 -23.14
N LEU A 52 9.06 2.92 -22.10
CA LEU A 52 8.58 1.55 -22.14
C LEU A 52 7.08 1.50 -22.37
N GLU A 53 6.67 0.63 -23.28
CA GLU A 53 5.28 0.20 -23.45
C GLU A 53 4.74 -0.42 -22.16
N ARG A 54 3.41 -0.45 -22.04
CA ARG A 54 2.72 -0.81 -20.80
C ARG A 54 3.17 -2.15 -20.24
N GLU A 55 3.16 -3.20 -21.05
CA GLU A 55 3.51 -4.56 -20.63
C GLU A 55 4.96 -4.65 -20.16
N GLU A 56 5.87 -3.98 -20.87
CA GLU A 56 7.29 -3.99 -20.53
C GLU A 56 7.54 -3.18 -19.25
N PHE A 57 6.89 -2.03 -19.10
CA PHE A 57 6.97 -1.24 -17.89
C PHE A 57 6.43 -1.99 -16.66
N VAL A 58 5.29 -2.68 -16.79
CA VAL A 58 4.74 -3.56 -15.73
C VAL A 58 5.77 -4.61 -15.34
N ARG A 59 6.33 -5.33 -16.32
CA ARG A 59 7.35 -6.38 -16.06
C ARG A 59 8.55 -5.84 -15.29
N VAL A 60 9.12 -4.71 -15.72
CA VAL A 60 10.31 -4.13 -15.07
C VAL A 60 9.96 -3.55 -13.70
N MET A 61 8.82 -2.86 -13.57
CA MET A 61 8.34 -2.31 -12.31
C MET A 61 8.10 -3.42 -11.27
N THR A 62 7.55 -4.56 -11.67
CA THR A 62 7.38 -5.72 -10.78
C THR A 62 8.70 -6.18 -10.17
N GLU A 63 9.75 -6.29 -10.97
CA GLU A 63 11.10 -6.63 -10.50
C GLU A 63 11.68 -5.57 -9.55
N VAL A 64 11.49 -4.28 -9.87
CA VAL A 64 11.88 -3.16 -9.01
C VAL A 64 11.15 -3.19 -7.67
N GLN A 65 9.83 -3.40 -7.67
CA GLN A 65 9.04 -3.49 -6.44
C GLN A 65 9.44 -4.69 -5.59
N LEU A 66 9.86 -5.80 -6.21
CA LEU A 66 10.37 -6.95 -5.48
C LEU A 66 11.67 -6.64 -4.74
N ILE A 67 12.64 -6.00 -5.41
CA ILE A 67 13.91 -5.63 -4.76
C ILE A 67 13.72 -4.56 -3.68
N GLU A 68 12.81 -3.61 -3.88
CA GLU A 68 12.49 -2.57 -2.90
C GLU A 68 11.74 -3.17 -1.70
N ALA A 69 10.80 -4.08 -1.91
CA ALA A 69 10.15 -4.80 -0.83
C ALA A 69 11.15 -5.68 -0.05
N VAL A 70 12.13 -6.29 -0.73
CA VAL A 70 13.21 -7.01 -0.07
C VAL A 70 14.09 -6.03 0.70
N ALA A 71 14.47 -4.88 0.15
CA ALA A 71 15.29 -3.88 0.84
C ALA A 71 14.57 -3.31 2.09
N ASP A 72 13.28 -3.03 1.99
CA ASP A 72 12.44 -2.53 3.09
C ASP A 72 12.25 -3.59 4.19
N LYS A 73 12.03 -4.85 3.81
CA LYS A 73 11.88 -5.97 4.76
C LYS A 73 13.19 -6.48 5.30
N ARG A 74 14.30 -6.38 4.54
CA ARG A 74 15.56 -7.04 4.86
C ARG A 74 16.56 -6.11 5.53
N ILE A 75 16.86 -6.37 6.81
CA ILE A 75 17.59 -7.57 7.29
C ILE A 75 19.11 -7.47 7.04
N TYR A 76 19.59 -6.38 6.42
CA TYR A 76 21.01 -6.02 6.40
C TYR A 76 21.29 -4.84 7.33
N ARG A 77 21.39 -5.08 8.65
CA ARG A 77 22.23 -4.21 9.50
C ARG A 77 23.68 -4.40 9.07
N ASN A 78 24.11 -3.71 8.03
CA ASN A 78 25.50 -3.74 7.58
C ASN A 78 25.80 -2.42 6.84
N ASP A 79 27.01 -1.90 6.98
CA ASP A 79 27.45 -0.63 6.39
C ASP A 79 27.41 -0.62 4.84
N ASN A 80 27.01 -1.72 4.21
CA ASN A 80 26.96 -1.93 2.76
C ASN A 80 25.55 -1.96 2.14
N GLU A 81 24.50 -1.55 2.85
CA GLU A 81 23.11 -1.51 2.34
C GLU A 81 23.00 -0.85 0.95
N ARG A 82 23.61 0.34 0.79
CA ARG A 82 23.57 1.08 -0.49
C ARG A 82 24.23 0.32 -1.63
N GLN A 83 25.34 -0.35 -1.36
CA GLN A 83 26.04 -1.14 -2.38
C GLN A 83 25.18 -2.33 -2.81
N ARG A 84 24.59 -3.05 -1.85
CA ARG A 84 23.74 -4.21 -2.13
C ARG A 84 22.47 -3.84 -2.91
N LEU A 85 21.86 -2.71 -2.58
CA LEU A 85 20.72 -2.20 -3.32
C LEU A 85 21.11 -1.85 -4.77
N ALA A 86 22.25 -1.20 -4.95
CA ALA A 86 22.77 -0.89 -6.29
C ALA A 86 23.07 -2.17 -7.11
N GLU A 87 23.65 -3.19 -6.47
CA GLU A 87 23.87 -4.51 -7.09
C GLU A 87 22.54 -5.17 -7.50
N ALA A 88 21.52 -5.15 -6.62
CA ALA A 88 20.19 -5.68 -6.93
C ALA A 88 19.52 -4.96 -8.12
N TYR A 89 19.64 -3.64 -8.19
CA TYR A 89 19.19 -2.87 -9.35
C TYR A 89 19.93 -3.26 -10.64
N ASN A 90 21.25 -3.46 -10.57
CA ASN A 90 22.03 -3.92 -11.72
C ASN A 90 21.57 -5.29 -12.24
N ASP A 91 21.20 -6.20 -11.35
CA ASP A 91 20.64 -7.49 -11.73
C ASP A 91 19.28 -7.33 -12.44
N VAL A 92 18.43 -6.40 -12.00
CA VAL A 92 17.18 -6.07 -12.70
C VAL A 92 17.47 -5.58 -14.12
N TRP A 93 18.42 -4.65 -14.29
CA TRP A 93 18.79 -4.14 -15.61
C TRP A 93 19.35 -5.22 -16.53
N ALA A 94 20.20 -6.10 -16.00
CA ALA A 94 20.78 -7.21 -16.75
C ALA A 94 19.70 -8.23 -17.18
N ARG A 95 18.79 -8.61 -16.28
CA ARG A 95 17.71 -9.59 -16.58
C ARG A 95 16.66 -9.04 -17.52
N THR A 96 16.33 -7.76 -17.40
CA THR A 96 15.26 -7.15 -18.18
C THR A 96 15.72 -6.64 -19.54
N GLY A 97 17.01 -6.32 -19.69
CA GLY A 97 17.57 -5.64 -20.86
C GLY A 97 17.30 -4.13 -20.87
N VAL A 98 16.64 -3.60 -19.84
CA VAL A 98 16.28 -2.19 -19.73
C VAL A 98 17.38 -1.45 -18.97
N SER A 99 17.78 -0.28 -19.49
CA SER A 99 18.72 0.59 -18.78
C SER A 99 18.02 1.43 -17.71
N ALA A 100 18.74 1.78 -16.64
CA ALA A 100 18.23 2.66 -15.59
C ALA A 100 17.65 3.98 -16.15
N ALA A 101 18.29 4.56 -17.17
CA ALA A 101 17.82 5.79 -17.81
C ALA A 101 16.49 5.60 -18.55
N THR A 102 16.28 4.45 -19.20
CA THR A 102 15.01 4.12 -19.86
C THR A 102 13.91 3.84 -18.85
N PHE A 103 14.24 3.19 -17.74
CA PHE A 103 13.29 3.01 -16.65
C PHE A 103 12.88 4.36 -16.04
N ASP A 104 13.82 5.25 -15.77
CA ASP A 104 13.56 6.57 -15.19
C ASP A 104 12.68 7.48 -16.08
N SER A 105 12.98 7.51 -17.39
CA SER A 105 12.13 8.23 -18.36
C SER A 105 10.72 7.65 -18.39
N SER A 106 10.60 6.33 -18.31
CA SER A 106 9.31 5.64 -18.33
C SER A 106 8.53 5.85 -17.05
N TYR A 107 9.20 5.77 -15.91
CA TYR A 107 8.62 6.04 -14.60
C TYR A 107 8.00 7.44 -14.58
N THR A 108 8.78 8.44 -14.97
CA THR A 108 8.36 9.84 -15.04
C THR A 108 7.15 10.02 -15.95
N TRP A 109 7.18 9.40 -17.14
CA TRP A 109 6.10 9.53 -18.11
C TRP A 109 4.80 8.88 -17.61
N TRP A 110 4.87 7.63 -17.13
CA TRP A 110 3.69 6.92 -16.65
C TRP A 110 3.08 7.60 -15.41
N TRP A 111 3.89 8.14 -14.49
CA TRP A 111 3.38 8.91 -13.35
C TRP A 111 2.70 10.22 -13.74
N GLY A 112 3.07 10.79 -14.89
CA GLY A 112 2.36 11.91 -15.53
C GLY A 112 0.96 11.56 -16.07
N HIS A 113 0.63 10.27 -16.15
CA HIS A 113 -0.66 9.74 -16.64
C HIS A 113 -1.39 8.97 -15.53
N PRO A 114 -1.89 9.66 -14.49
CA PRO A 114 -2.40 9.01 -13.28
C PRO A 114 -3.58 8.05 -13.53
N GLU A 115 -4.43 8.32 -14.52
CA GLU A 115 -5.53 7.40 -14.87
C GLU A 115 -5.03 6.08 -15.45
N ALA A 116 -4.01 6.12 -16.31
CA ALA A 116 -3.38 4.93 -16.88
C ALA A 116 -2.54 4.17 -15.84
N MET A 117 -1.77 4.90 -15.03
CA MET A 117 -0.88 4.35 -14.00
C MET A 117 -1.63 3.52 -12.95
N LYS A 118 -2.89 3.86 -12.63
CA LYS A 118 -3.73 3.03 -11.75
C LYS A 118 -3.85 1.59 -12.26
N SER A 119 -4.00 1.41 -13.58
CA SER A 119 -4.08 0.07 -14.18
C SER A 119 -2.72 -0.62 -14.15
N VAL A 120 -1.64 0.10 -14.47
CA VAL A 120 -0.26 -0.42 -14.40
C VAL A 120 0.06 -0.95 -13.01
N LEU A 121 -0.22 -0.17 -11.96
CA LEU A 121 0.06 -0.58 -10.58
C LEU A 121 -0.79 -1.80 -10.16
N ARG A 122 -2.01 -1.93 -10.68
CA ARG A 122 -2.82 -3.14 -10.45
C ARG A 122 -2.17 -4.35 -11.07
N ASP A 123 -1.74 -4.24 -12.32
CA ASP A 123 -1.10 -5.35 -13.04
C ASP A 123 0.25 -5.73 -12.41
N VAL A 124 1.01 -4.76 -11.88
CA VAL A 124 2.21 -5.03 -11.07
C VAL A 124 1.86 -5.83 -9.82
N VAL A 125 0.80 -5.44 -9.10
CA VAL A 125 0.34 -6.17 -7.91
C VAL A 125 -0.12 -7.58 -8.28
N ASP A 126 -0.84 -7.75 -9.38
CA ASP A 126 -1.31 -9.06 -9.81
C ASP A 126 -0.14 -9.96 -10.25
N ALA A 127 0.85 -9.41 -10.96
CA ALA A 127 2.09 -10.13 -11.27
C ALA A 127 2.86 -10.57 -10.00
N LEU A 128 2.96 -9.71 -8.98
CA LEU A 128 3.58 -10.08 -7.70
C LEU A 128 2.83 -11.21 -6.99
N LYS A 129 1.49 -11.21 -7.02
CA LYS A 129 0.69 -12.30 -6.45
C LYS A 129 0.90 -13.61 -7.22
N ASP A 130 0.96 -13.54 -8.55
CA ASP A 130 1.20 -14.73 -9.37
C ASP A 130 2.57 -15.35 -9.05
N MET A 131 3.59 -14.51 -8.85
CA MET A 131 4.92 -14.94 -8.41
C MET A 131 4.89 -15.59 -7.01
N GLU A 132 4.14 -15.03 -6.06
CA GLU A 132 3.97 -15.61 -4.72
C GLU A 132 3.30 -17.00 -4.80
N VAL A 133 2.24 -17.11 -5.60
CA VAL A 133 1.54 -18.38 -5.79
C VAL A 133 2.47 -19.42 -6.41
N GLU A 134 3.28 -19.04 -7.40
CA GLU A 134 4.24 -19.95 -8.04
C GLU A 134 5.35 -20.39 -7.07
N SER A 135 5.91 -19.46 -6.30
CA SER A 135 6.90 -19.78 -5.25
C SER A 135 6.35 -20.80 -4.25
N ASN A 136 5.12 -20.59 -3.77
CA ASN A 136 4.49 -21.48 -2.79
C ASN A 136 4.20 -22.89 -3.35
N ARG A 137 3.95 -23.01 -4.66
CA ARG A 137 3.78 -24.31 -5.33
C ARG A 137 5.11 -25.05 -5.46
N GLY A 138 6.19 -24.34 -5.78
CA GLY A 138 7.54 -24.90 -5.85
C GLY A 138 7.98 -25.51 -4.52
N ASP A 139 7.68 -24.84 -3.41
CA ASP A 139 8.01 -25.32 -2.06
C ASP A 139 7.22 -26.58 -1.67
N ALA A 140 5.94 -26.66 -2.03
CA ALA A 140 5.11 -27.84 -1.76
C ALA A 140 5.58 -29.10 -2.53
N ALA A 141 6.08 -28.93 -3.76
CA ALA A 141 6.63 -30.03 -4.55
C ALA A 141 8.00 -30.52 -4.04
N GLY A 142 8.79 -29.64 -3.39
CA GLY A 142 10.09 -29.97 -2.82
C GLY A 142 10.01 -30.80 -1.52
N GLU A 143 8.97 -30.60 -0.70
CA GLU A 143 8.80 -31.28 0.59
C GLU A 143 8.36 -32.76 0.46
N GLU A 144 7.56 -33.11 -0.55
CA GLU A 144 7.17 -34.53 -0.78
C GLU A 144 8.36 -35.43 -1.18
N GLY A 145 9.46 -34.84 -1.69
CA GLY A 145 10.68 -35.56 -2.08
C GLY A 145 11.62 -35.91 -0.92
N ASN A 146 11.52 -35.21 0.23
CA ASN A 146 12.53 -35.28 1.30
C ASN A 146 12.12 -36.18 2.49
N LEU A 147 10.85 -36.56 2.58
CA LEU A 147 10.33 -37.38 3.69
C LEU A 147 10.88 -38.82 3.73
N LYS A 148 11.54 -39.30 2.66
CA LYS A 148 12.08 -40.67 2.58
C LYS A 148 13.53 -40.82 3.06
N ASN A 149 14.25 -39.73 3.33
CA ASN A 149 15.68 -39.75 3.69
C ASN A 149 15.99 -39.38 5.15
N ARG A 150 14.99 -39.17 6.02
CA ARG A 150 15.25 -39.10 7.47
C ARG A 150 15.51 -40.51 8.01
N VAL A 151 16.78 -40.90 8.04
CA VAL A 151 17.27 -41.99 8.89
C VAL A 151 16.91 -41.65 10.34
N ALA A 152 16.02 -42.47 10.92
CA ALA A 152 15.79 -42.50 12.35
C ALA A 152 17.00 -43.16 13.01
N GLY A 153 17.92 -42.37 13.56
CA GLY A 153 19.06 -42.93 14.29
C GLY A 153 20.17 -41.92 14.52
N ASP A 154 20.10 -41.21 15.64
CA ASP A 154 21.18 -41.13 16.63
C ASP A 154 20.81 -40.06 17.66
N THR A 155 20.17 -40.50 18.73
CA THR A 155 20.14 -39.75 19.99
C THR A 155 21.38 -40.18 20.77
N PRO A 156 22.41 -39.33 20.96
CA PRO A 156 23.51 -39.67 21.86
C PRO A 156 22.98 -39.66 23.30
N ALA A 157 23.29 -40.71 24.05
CA ALA A 157 22.97 -40.78 25.48
C ALA A 157 23.74 -39.69 26.26
N PRO A 158 23.14 -39.08 27.31
CA PRO A 158 23.83 -38.09 28.11
C PRO A 158 24.95 -38.74 28.94
N SER A 159 26.14 -38.17 28.86
CA SER A 159 27.26 -38.50 29.75
C SER A 159 26.91 -38.07 31.18
N THR A 160 26.99 -39.01 32.11
CA THR A 160 26.91 -38.78 33.56
C THR A 160 28.24 -38.24 34.06
N GLU A 161 28.22 -37.08 34.73
CA GLU A 161 29.22 -36.67 35.73
C GLU A 161 28.92 -37.29 37.10
#